data_AF-A0A959L1C2-F1
#
_entry.id   AF-A0A959L1C2-F1
#
_cell.length_a   1.000
_cell.length_b   1.000
_cell.length_c   1.000
_cell.angle_alpha   90.00
_cell.angle_beta   90.00
_cell.angle_gamma   90.00
#
_symmetry.space_group_name_H-M   'P 1'
#
loop_
_entity.id
_entity.type
_entity.pdbx_description
1 polymer ?
#
loop_
_entity_poly.entity_id
_entity_poly.type
_entity_poly.pdbx_seq_one_letter_code
_entity_poly.pdbx_strand_id
1 'polypeptide(L)'
;PDPGCAVKELFFTRKDDSIYAISPRWPGAVLIVKDLQLPANSKIELLGGFGSLSWHQQGNGIEIQLPAFDPEKFKDEKTYGYVFKIHPLE
;
A
#
# COMPACT_ATOMS: atom_id res chain seq x y z
N PRO A 1 9.25 -17.58 1.51
CA PRO A 1 8.40 -18.52 2.28
C PRO A 1 8.16 -19.80 1.48
N ASP A 2 8.06 -20.92 2.18
CA ASP A 2 7.83 -22.20 1.53
C ASP A 2 6.41 -22.29 0.92
N PRO A 3 6.21 -23.10 -0.13
CA PRO A 3 4.88 -23.34 -0.70
C PRO A 3 3.89 -23.82 0.37
N GLY A 4 2.75 -23.12 0.51
CA GLY A 4 1.77 -23.36 1.58
C GLY A 4 1.79 -22.32 2.71
N CYS A 5 2.78 -21.43 2.75
CA CYS A 5 2.84 -20.32 3.70
C CYS A 5 2.31 -19.02 3.06
N ALA A 6 1.29 -18.39 3.67
CA ALA A 6 0.87 -17.04 3.30
C ALA A 6 1.96 -16.03 3.67
N VAL A 7 2.38 -15.17 2.75
CA VAL A 7 3.32 -14.09 3.07
C VAL A 7 2.94 -12.75 2.46
N LYS A 8 3.08 -11.74 3.33
CA LYS A 8 2.70 -10.32 3.29
C LYS A 8 1.19 -10.07 3.41
N GLU A 9 0.71 -10.24 4.65
CA GLU A 9 -0.63 -9.89 5.13
C GLU A 9 -0.75 -8.37 5.30
N LEU A 10 -1.08 -7.66 4.22
CA LEU A 10 -1.62 -6.32 4.40
C LEU A 10 -2.85 -6.42 5.31
N PHE A 11 -2.91 -5.57 6.34
CA PHE A 11 -4.14 -5.40 7.10
C PHE A 11 -4.99 -4.35 6.41
N PHE A 12 -6.29 -4.61 6.29
CA PHE A 12 -7.22 -3.68 5.66
C PHE A 12 -8.21 -3.15 6.68
N THR A 13 -8.44 -1.84 6.63
CA THR A 13 -9.58 -1.21 7.30
C THR A 13 -10.26 -0.26 6.31
N ARG A 14 -11.50 0.12 6.59
CA ARG A 14 -12.26 1.06 5.76
C ARG A 14 -12.84 2.16 6.63
N LYS A 15 -12.82 3.39 6.13
CA LYS A 15 -13.60 4.51 6.67
C LYS A 15 -14.21 5.26 5.51
N ASP A 16 -15.52 5.46 5.55
CA ASP A 16 -16.29 6.02 4.45
C ASP A 16 -15.99 5.22 3.16
N ASP A 17 -15.62 5.88 2.07
CA ASP A 17 -15.23 5.21 0.82
C ASP A 17 -13.74 4.87 0.73
N SER A 18 -12.95 5.21 1.74
CA SER A 18 -11.50 5.01 1.72
C SER A 18 -11.09 3.66 2.29
N ILE A 19 -10.23 2.94 1.57
CA ILE A 19 -9.60 1.70 2.02
C ILE A 19 -8.21 2.03 2.53
N TYR A 20 -7.83 1.48 3.68
CA TYR A 20 -6.51 1.64 4.27
C TYR A 20 -5.81 0.29 4.23
N ALA A 21 -4.80 0.15 3.39
CA ALA A 21 -3.92 -1.01 3.37
C ALA A 21 -2.70 -0.73 4.26
N ILE A 22 -2.47 -1.57 5.26
CA ILE A 22 -1.44 -1.37 6.28
C ILE A 22 -0.40 -2.47 6.13
N SER A 23 0.83 -2.07 5.82
CA SER A 23 1.97 -2.97 5.74
C SER A 23 2.83 -2.84 7.00
N PRO A 24 3.00 -3.90 7.81
CA PRO A 24 3.84 -3.87 9.02
C PRO A 24 5.33 -3.60 8.73
N ARG A 25 5.76 -3.81 7.48
CA ARG A 25 7.13 -3.56 7.02
C ARG A 25 7.10 -2.86 5.67
N TRP A 26 8.18 -2.19 5.29
CA TRP A 26 8.26 -1.57 3.99
C TRP A 26 8.19 -2.64 2.90
N PRO A 27 7.25 -2.55 1.95
CA PRO A 27 6.98 -3.66 1.05
C PRO A 27 8.04 -3.77 -0.07
N GLY A 28 8.80 -2.71 -0.34
CA GLY A 28 9.82 -2.61 -1.39
C GLY A 28 9.58 -1.40 -2.29
N ALA A 29 10.02 -1.46 -3.54
CA ALA A 29 9.75 -0.43 -4.55
C ALA A 29 8.32 -0.50 -5.11
N VAL A 30 7.69 -1.67 -5.00
CA VAL A 30 6.35 -1.95 -5.54
C VAL A 30 5.51 -2.65 -4.48
N LEU A 31 4.28 -2.20 -4.32
CA LEU A 31 3.25 -2.87 -3.52
C LEU A 31 2.16 -3.44 -4.43
N ILE A 32 1.92 -4.75 -4.32
CA ILE A 32 0.85 -5.43 -5.06
C ILE A 32 -0.32 -5.68 -4.10
N VAL A 33 -1.50 -5.21 -4.47
CA VAL A 33 -2.76 -5.50 -3.76
C VAL A 33 -3.63 -6.33 -4.69
N LYS A 34 -3.85 -7.60 -4.34
CA LYS A 34 -4.67 -8.53 -5.13
C LYS A 34 -6.15 -8.28 -4.88
N ASP A 35 -6.96 -8.69 -5.86
CA ASP A 35 -8.44 -8.73 -5.76
C ASP A 35 -9.05 -7.36 -5.42
N LEU A 36 -8.42 -6.29 -5.92
CA LEU A 36 -8.86 -4.90 -5.75
C LEU A 36 -8.98 -4.23 -7.12
N GLN A 37 -10.22 -3.87 -7.47
CA GLN A 37 -10.56 -3.13 -8.68
C GLN A 37 -10.85 -1.68 -8.30
N LEU A 38 -10.23 -0.74 -9.01
CA LEU A 38 -10.37 0.69 -8.74
C LEU A 38 -10.71 1.46 -10.02
N PRO A 39 -11.61 2.45 -9.95
CA PRO A 39 -11.75 3.45 -11.01
C PRO A 39 -10.41 4.10 -11.36
N ALA A 40 -10.18 4.43 -12.63
CA ALA A 40 -8.90 4.98 -13.10
C ALA A 40 -8.54 6.35 -12.48
N ASN A 41 -9.54 7.09 -12.00
CA ASN A 41 -9.39 8.35 -11.27
C ASN A 41 -9.09 8.15 -9.77
N SER A 42 -9.03 6.92 -9.27
CA SER A 42 -8.75 6.68 -7.84
C SER A 42 -7.39 7.22 -7.42
N LYS A 43 -7.33 7.74 -6.19
CA LYS A 43 -6.12 8.33 -5.62
C LYS A 43 -5.56 7.42 -4.54
N ILE A 44 -4.24 7.18 -4.57
CA ILE A 44 -3.55 6.40 -3.54
C ILE A 44 -2.49 7.29 -2.90
N GLU A 45 -2.43 7.32 -1.58
CA GLU A 45 -1.49 8.14 -0.81
C GLU A 45 -0.80 7.31 0.29
N LEU A 46 0.50 7.53 0.51
CA LEU A 46 1.19 7.01 1.68
C LEU A 46 1.12 8.04 2.81
N LEU A 47 0.45 7.67 3.90
CA LEU A 47 0.35 8.52 5.08
C LEU A 47 1.73 8.73 5.70
N GLY A 48 2.02 9.97 6.10
CA GLY A 48 3.34 10.36 6.64
C GLY A 48 4.18 11.25 5.72
N GLY A 49 3.64 11.71 4.59
CA GLY A 49 4.21 12.86 3.85
C GLY A 49 4.77 12.59 2.45
N PHE A 50 4.46 11.44 1.84
CA PHE A 50 4.96 11.11 0.50
C PHE A 50 4.03 11.53 -0.65
N GLY A 51 2.87 12.11 -0.35
CA GLY A 51 1.89 12.54 -1.35
C GLY A 51 1.22 11.39 -2.10
N SER A 52 0.66 11.71 -3.27
CA SER A 52 0.02 10.73 -4.16
C SER A 52 1.03 9.78 -4.79
N LEU A 53 0.68 8.50 -4.86
CA LEU A 53 1.47 7.45 -5.47
C LEU A 53 0.94 7.10 -6.86
N SER A 54 1.85 6.82 -7.79
CA SER A 54 1.51 6.24 -9.09
C SER A 54 1.08 4.80 -8.92
N TRP A 55 0.03 4.39 -9.62
CA TRP A 55 -0.46 3.03 -9.59
C TRP A 55 -1.13 2.67 -10.92
N HIS A 56 -1.28 1.39 -11.18
CA HIS A 56 -2.05 0.87 -12.32
C HIS A 56 -2.80 -0.42 -11.97
N GLN A 57 -3.88 -0.68 -12.69
CA GLN A 57 -4.59 -1.95 -12.61
C GLN A 57 -3.73 -3.06 -13.26
N GLN A 58 -3.50 -4.15 -12.54
CA GLN A 58 -2.72 -5.31 -12.98
C GLN A 58 -3.52 -6.60 -12.72
N GLY A 59 -4.16 -7.13 -13.76
CA GLY A 59 -5.03 -8.30 -13.63
C GLY A 59 -6.20 -8.05 -12.67
N ASN A 60 -6.41 -8.93 -11.69
CA ASN A 60 -7.46 -8.75 -10.69
C ASN A 60 -7.07 -7.83 -9.52
N GLY A 61 -5.91 -7.17 -9.57
CA GLY A 61 -5.43 -6.32 -8.48
C GLY A 61 -4.78 -5.05 -9.00
N ILE A 62 -4.12 -4.31 -8.10
CA ILE A 62 -3.38 -3.10 -8.44
C ILE A 62 -1.90 -3.27 -8.10
N GLU A 63 -1.08 -2.52 -8.82
CA GLU A 63 0.33 -2.34 -8.54
C GLU A 63 0.60 -0.86 -8.22
N ILE A 64 1.18 -0.59 -7.05
CA ILE A 64 1.47 0.75 -6.55
C ILE A 64 2.98 0.95 -6.55
N GLN A 65 3.45 1.99 -7.24
CA GLN A 65 4.85 2.39 -7.29
C GLN A 65 5.19 3.23 -6.05
N LEU A 66 6.24 2.85 -5.33
CA LEU A 66 6.66 3.51 -4.11
C LEU A 66 7.91 4.37 -4.32
N PRO A 67 8.01 5.52 -3.64
CA PRO A 67 9.20 6.35 -3.72
C PRO A 67 10.40 5.59 -3.15
N ALA A 68 11.60 6.00 -3.57
CA ALA A 68 12.83 5.54 -2.94
C ALA A 68 12.82 5.93 -1.46
N PHE A 69 12.63 4.95 -0.59
CA PHE A 69 12.59 5.11 0.84
C PHE A 69 13.38 3.98 1.49
N ASP A 70 14.26 4.34 2.42
CA ASP A 70 15.12 3.42 3.15
C ASP A 70 14.72 3.43 4.63
N PRO A 71 13.87 2.49 5.07
CA PRO A 71 13.41 2.39 6.47
C PRO A 71 14.52 2.35 7.50
N GLU A 72 15.68 1.78 7.14
CA GLU A 72 16.80 1.57 8.04
C GLU A 72 17.42 2.89 8.49
N LYS A 73 17.32 3.94 7.65
CA LYS A 73 17.77 5.30 7.96
C LYS A 73 16.82 6.06 8.88
N PHE A 74 15.61 5.55 9.09
CA PHE A 74 14.56 6.15 9.91
C PHE A 74 14.16 5.24 11.08
N LYS A 75 15.13 4.44 11.57
CA LYS A 75 14.98 3.43 12.62
C LYS A 75 14.69 3.98 14.02
N ASP A 76 14.60 5.29 14.19
CA ASP A 76 14.24 5.91 15.46
C ASP A 76 12.81 5.51 15.83
N GLU A 77 12.64 4.57 16.78
CA GLU A 77 11.46 4.20 17.62
C GLU A 77 10.01 4.36 17.08
N LYS A 78 9.79 4.64 15.78
CA LYS A 78 8.53 5.19 15.26
C LYS A 78 8.02 4.48 14.01
N THR A 79 8.76 3.49 13.51
CA THR A 79 8.41 2.81 12.26
C THR A 79 7.76 1.46 12.54
N TYR A 80 6.48 1.51 12.97
CA TYR A 80 5.69 0.32 13.31
C TYR A 80 4.83 -0.20 12.15
N GLY A 81 4.63 0.61 11.10
CA GLY A 81 3.88 0.22 9.91
C GLY A 81 3.72 1.37 8.90
N TYR A 82 3.32 1.01 7.69
CA TYR A 82 3.11 1.92 6.56
C TYR A 82 1.66 1.82 6.10
N VAL A 83 0.98 2.97 5.98
CA VAL A 83 -0.45 3.01 5.67
C VAL A 83 -0.66 3.66 4.31
N PHE A 84 -1.24 2.89 3.40
CA PHE A 84 -1.65 3.32 2.07
C PHE A 84 -3.16 3.61 2.10
N LYS A 85 -3.52 4.88 1.95
CA LYS A 85 -4.90 5.32 1.87
C LYS A 85 -5.32 5.33 0.42
N ILE A 86 -6.31 4.51 0.09
CA ILE A 86 -6.86 4.32 -1.24
C ILE A 86 -8.22 5.00 -1.25
N HIS A 87 -8.38 5.94 -2.16
CA HIS A 87 -9.58 6.73 -2.38
C HIS A 87 -10.15 6.36 -3.75
N PRO A 88 -11.10 5.43 -3.81
CA PRO A 88 -11.98 5.31 -4.96
C PRO A 88 -12.69 6.65 -5.15
N LEU A 89 -12.45 7.30 -6.28
CA LEU A 89 -13.25 8.45 -6.69
C LEU A 89 -14.34 7.91 -7.61
N GLU A 90 -15.59 8.29 -7.35
CA GLU A 90 -16.73 7.98 -8.22
C GLU A 90 -16.62 8.70 -9.58
#